data_AF-B4FM72-F1
#
_entry.id   AF-B4FM72-F1
#
_cell.length_a   1.000
_cell.length_b   1.000
_cell.length_c   1.000
_cell.angle_alpha   90.00
_cell.angle_beta   90.00
_cell.angle_gamma   90.00
#
_symmetry.space_group_name_H-M   'P 1'
#
loop_
_entity.id
_entity.type
_entity.pdbx_description
1 polymer ?
#
loop_
_entity_poly.entity_id
_entity_poly.type
_entity_poly.pdbx_seq_one_letter_code
_entity_poly.pdbx_strand_id
1 'polypeptide(L)'
;MVWSSSGRIAYPKGSKQMTREVAPDNVYNSARSVRPGVNVTWGFPVPASSRYLVRMHFCDIASKALYELYFNIYVNGDLAVKDFDLSSATGFLAYPYYIDFIVDVKDEGILKLAIGGLKKSRSDEVSGILNALEIMRMNKTSGGMDGDFPIDLHMEYVVSKGIGEFARSLLCGFIFVGLFVALVTLMVRLRTELRNNGTAWSWRQMNSDEGKLARTYQLVPSKTDY
;
A
#
# COMPACT_ATOMS: atom_id res chain seq x y z
N MET A 1 5.15 -8.49 -26.81
CA MET A 1 4.85 -9.88 -26.37
C MET A 1 3.43 -9.87 -25.82
N VAL A 2 2.68 -10.97 -25.94
CA VAL A 2 1.34 -11.07 -25.34
C VAL A 2 1.48 -11.81 -24.01
N TRP A 3 0.86 -11.28 -22.97
CA TRP A 3 0.78 -11.85 -21.63
C TRP A 3 -0.64 -12.32 -21.37
N SER A 4 -0.77 -13.45 -20.70
CA SER A 4 -2.06 -13.98 -20.28
C SER A 4 -1.94 -14.56 -18.88
N SER A 5 -2.96 -14.33 -18.04
CA SER A 5 -3.09 -14.92 -16.72
C SER A 5 -4.36 -15.77 -16.66
N SER A 6 -4.30 -16.91 -15.96
CA SER A 6 -5.47 -17.73 -15.62
C SER A 6 -6.08 -17.35 -14.27
N GLY A 7 -5.55 -16.30 -13.62
CA GLY A 7 -6.02 -15.81 -12.33
C GLY A 7 -7.41 -15.18 -12.38
N ARG A 8 -7.99 -14.97 -11.20
CA ARG A 8 -9.25 -14.23 -11.05
C ARG A 8 -8.96 -12.73 -11.00
N ILE A 9 -9.63 -11.97 -11.84
CA ILE A 9 -9.60 -10.50 -11.81
C ILE A 9 -10.33 -9.98 -10.57
N ALA A 10 -9.65 -9.13 -9.81
CA ALA A 10 -10.12 -8.57 -8.56
C ALA A 10 -10.94 -7.30 -8.80
N TYR A 11 -12.16 -7.46 -9.33
CA TYR A 11 -13.08 -6.31 -9.44
C TYR A 11 -13.42 -5.75 -8.05
N PRO A 12 -13.40 -4.42 -7.87
CA PRO A 12 -13.78 -3.78 -6.62
C PRO A 12 -15.23 -4.07 -6.24
N LYS A 13 -15.43 -4.60 -5.04
CA LYS A 13 -16.77 -4.85 -4.53
C LYS A 13 -17.51 -3.52 -4.34
N GLY A 14 -18.64 -3.38 -5.00
CA GLY A 14 -19.52 -2.22 -4.86
C GLY A 14 -19.06 -0.96 -5.62
N SER A 15 -18.02 -1.04 -6.45
CA SER A 15 -17.72 0.05 -7.37
C SER A 15 -18.83 0.15 -8.43
N LYS A 16 -19.37 1.35 -8.64
CA LYS A 16 -20.27 1.63 -9.78
C LYS A 16 -19.51 1.86 -11.07
N GLN A 17 -18.22 2.13 -10.96
CA GLN A 17 -17.37 2.60 -12.05
C GLN A 17 -16.62 1.44 -12.70
N MET A 18 -16.20 0.47 -11.88
CA MET A 18 -15.48 -0.71 -12.33
C MET A 18 -16.28 -1.96 -11.98
N THR A 19 -17.02 -2.45 -12.97
CA THR A 19 -17.84 -3.65 -12.87
C THR A 19 -17.56 -4.59 -14.03
N ARG A 20 -18.10 -5.82 -13.98
CA ARG A 20 -17.92 -6.82 -15.04
C ARG A 20 -18.64 -6.43 -16.34
N GLU A 21 -19.59 -5.51 -16.24
CA GLU A 21 -20.30 -4.95 -17.39
C GLU A 21 -19.44 -3.96 -18.18
N VAL A 22 -18.38 -3.39 -17.59
CA VAL A 22 -17.44 -2.50 -18.29
C VAL A 22 -16.66 -3.28 -19.34
N ALA A 23 -16.04 -4.39 -18.93
CA ALA A 23 -15.41 -5.33 -19.85
C ALA A 23 -15.30 -6.71 -19.17
N PRO A 24 -15.41 -7.81 -19.96
CA PRO A 24 -15.33 -9.17 -19.45
C PRO A 24 -13.91 -9.56 -19.01
N ASP A 25 -13.79 -10.58 -18.16
CA ASP A 25 -12.51 -11.00 -17.54
C ASP A 25 -11.42 -11.34 -18.56
N ASN A 26 -11.79 -11.89 -19.71
CA ASN A 26 -10.83 -12.24 -20.77
C ASN A 26 -10.09 -11.00 -21.32
N VAL A 27 -10.70 -9.82 -21.28
CA VAL A 27 -10.03 -8.55 -21.60
C VAL A 27 -8.92 -8.29 -20.60
N TYR A 28 -9.21 -8.36 -19.30
CA TYR A 28 -8.24 -8.04 -18.26
C TYR A 28 -7.26 -9.19 -17.95
N ASN A 29 -7.57 -10.41 -18.36
CA ASN A 29 -6.67 -11.57 -18.26
C ASN A 29 -5.65 -11.65 -19.40
N SER A 30 -5.72 -10.76 -20.39
CA SER A 30 -4.74 -10.68 -21.46
C SER A 30 -4.18 -9.27 -21.60
N ALA A 31 -2.92 -9.14 -21.97
CA ALA A 31 -2.28 -7.85 -22.19
C ALA A 31 -1.19 -7.92 -23.26
N ARG A 32 -1.00 -6.82 -23.99
CA ARG A 32 0.22 -6.61 -24.77
C ARG A 32 1.24 -5.90 -23.89
N SER A 33 2.41 -6.52 -23.71
CA SER A 33 3.51 -5.89 -22.97
C SER A 33 4.44 -5.08 -23.86
N VAL A 34 5.03 -4.08 -23.22
CA VAL A 34 6.06 -3.20 -23.74
C VAL A 34 7.38 -3.50 -23.03
N ARG A 35 8.46 -3.55 -23.81
CA ARG A 35 9.81 -3.75 -23.30
C ARG A 35 10.39 -2.43 -22.77
N PRO A 36 11.37 -2.48 -21.86
CA PRO A 36 11.98 -1.29 -21.31
C PRO A 36 12.68 -0.47 -22.40
N GLY A 37 12.47 0.85 -22.39
CA GLY A 37 13.07 1.79 -23.34
C GLY A 37 12.52 1.73 -24.76
N VAL A 38 11.40 1.04 -24.99
CA VAL A 38 10.74 0.94 -26.30
C VAL A 38 9.33 1.53 -26.20
N ASN A 39 8.90 2.23 -27.25
CA ASN A 39 7.52 2.68 -27.41
C ASN A 39 6.79 1.74 -28.36
N VAL A 40 5.63 1.23 -27.95
CA VAL A 40 4.73 0.49 -28.82
C VAL A 40 3.59 1.42 -29.20
N THR A 41 3.46 1.69 -30.50
CA THR A 41 2.45 2.60 -31.05
C THR A 41 1.45 1.81 -31.88
N TRP A 42 0.16 2.11 -31.70
CA TRP A 42 -0.94 1.64 -32.51
C TRP A 42 -1.53 2.82 -33.28
N GLY A 43 -1.77 2.64 -34.57
CA GLY A 43 -2.43 3.61 -35.43
C GLY A 43 -3.77 3.08 -35.90
N PHE A 44 -4.81 3.89 -35.78
CA PHE A 44 -6.18 3.52 -36.13
C PHE A 44 -6.71 4.48 -37.20
N PRO A 45 -7.01 3.99 -38.41
CA PRO A 45 -7.72 4.77 -39.41
C PRO A 45 -9.12 5.13 -38.90
N VAL A 46 -9.40 6.42 -38.77
CA VAL A 46 -10.67 6.97 -38.29
C VAL A 46 -11.08 8.16 -39.14
N PRO A 47 -12.39 8.43 -39.31
CA PRO A 47 -12.84 9.64 -40.00
C PRO A 47 -12.23 10.92 -39.42
N ALA A 48 -11.67 11.75 -40.31
CA ALA A 48 -11.14 13.06 -39.97
C ALA A 48 -12.23 14.03 -39.47
N SER A 49 -11.78 15.18 -38.96
CA SER A 49 -12.60 16.26 -38.42
C SER A 49 -13.65 15.81 -37.39
N SER A 50 -13.39 14.73 -36.67
CA SER A 50 -14.30 14.10 -35.72
C SER A 50 -13.64 13.99 -34.34
N ARG A 51 -14.47 13.98 -33.31
CA ARG A 51 -14.05 13.81 -31.93
C ARG A 51 -14.28 12.37 -31.51
N TYR A 52 -13.36 11.80 -30.75
CA TYR A 52 -13.43 10.42 -30.28
C TYR A 52 -13.26 10.35 -28.77
N LEU A 53 -14.00 9.44 -28.14
CA LEU A 53 -13.71 8.94 -26.80
C LEU A 53 -12.83 7.70 -26.97
N VAL A 54 -11.65 7.73 -26.38
CA VAL A 54 -10.68 6.64 -26.40
C VAL A 54 -10.55 6.10 -24.98
N ARG A 55 -11.00 4.87 -24.76
CA ARG A 55 -10.88 4.19 -23.46
C ARG A 55 -9.78 3.16 -23.51
N MET A 56 -8.74 3.35 -22.70
CA MET A 56 -7.65 2.39 -22.54
C MET A 56 -7.89 1.54 -21.30
N HIS A 57 -7.94 0.22 -21.46
CA HIS A 57 -8.14 -0.73 -20.36
C HIS A 57 -6.82 -1.32 -19.90
N PHE A 58 -6.64 -1.37 -18.58
CA PHE A 58 -5.45 -1.86 -17.92
C PHE A 58 -5.81 -2.82 -16.78
N CYS A 59 -4.96 -3.80 -16.56
CA CYS A 59 -4.98 -4.66 -15.39
C CYS A 59 -3.58 -5.24 -15.22
N ASP A 60 -2.94 -4.96 -14.08
CA ASP A 60 -1.59 -5.46 -13.84
C ASP A 60 -1.61 -6.96 -13.52
N ILE A 61 -1.37 -7.75 -14.57
CA ILE A 61 -1.22 -9.21 -14.53
C ILE A 61 0.24 -9.64 -14.71
N ALA A 62 1.19 -8.70 -14.81
CA ALA A 62 2.58 -8.97 -15.13
C ALA A 62 3.51 -8.79 -13.93
N SER A 63 3.22 -7.85 -13.04
CA SER A 63 4.04 -7.57 -11.86
C SER A 63 3.90 -8.63 -10.79
N LYS A 64 4.96 -8.82 -10.00
CA LYS A 64 4.96 -9.72 -8.84
C LYS A 64 4.60 -8.98 -7.56
N ALA A 65 4.89 -7.69 -7.51
CA ALA A 65 4.56 -6.79 -6.41
C ALA A 65 3.97 -5.48 -6.94
N LEU A 66 3.33 -4.74 -6.03
CA LEU A 66 2.90 -3.37 -6.29
C LEU A 66 4.12 -2.48 -6.59
N TYR A 67 3.90 -1.41 -7.36
CA TYR A 67 4.90 -0.39 -7.65
C TYR A 67 6.10 -0.88 -8.48
N GLU A 68 5.92 -1.93 -9.30
CA GLU A 68 6.95 -2.46 -10.20
C GLU A 68 6.76 -2.05 -11.67
N LEU A 69 5.59 -1.52 -12.04
CA LEU A 69 5.20 -1.27 -13.43
C LEU A 69 4.79 0.18 -13.65
N TYR A 70 5.69 0.93 -14.28
CA TYR A 70 5.50 2.33 -14.65
C TYR A 70 5.68 2.49 -16.15
N PHE A 71 4.83 3.28 -16.78
CA PHE A 71 4.94 3.57 -18.21
C PHE A 71 4.32 4.91 -18.58
N ASN A 72 4.71 5.44 -19.73
CA ASN A 72 4.12 6.65 -20.29
C ASN A 72 3.00 6.27 -21.26
N ILE A 73 1.94 7.09 -21.30
CA ILE A 73 0.86 6.99 -22.27
C ILE A 73 0.96 8.19 -23.20
N TYR A 74 0.94 7.93 -24.50
CA TYR A 74 0.95 8.96 -25.53
C TYR A 74 -0.29 8.87 -26.39
N VAL A 75 -0.86 10.04 -26.72
CA VAL A 75 -2.03 10.18 -27.59
C VAL A 75 -1.65 11.16 -28.69
N ASN A 76 -1.79 10.76 -29.95
CA ASN A 76 -1.35 11.50 -31.13
C ASN A 76 0.12 11.97 -31.12
N GLY A 77 0.97 11.29 -30.36
CA GLY A 77 2.39 11.63 -30.19
C GLY A 77 2.68 12.50 -28.98
N ASP A 78 1.65 13.11 -28.39
CA ASP A 78 1.78 13.92 -27.18
C ASP A 78 1.75 13.05 -25.93
N LEU A 79 2.54 13.43 -24.92
CA LEU A 79 2.56 12.76 -23.63
C LEU A 79 1.27 13.09 -22.87
N ALA A 80 0.37 12.11 -22.77
CA ALA A 80 -0.92 12.26 -22.10
C ALA A 80 -0.82 11.93 -20.60
N VAL A 81 -0.11 10.83 -20.26
CA VAL A 81 0.11 10.44 -18.86
C VAL A 81 1.57 10.07 -18.69
N LYS A 82 2.23 10.71 -17.72
CA LYS A 82 3.63 10.47 -17.38
C LYS A 82 3.76 9.53 -16.20
N ASP A 83 4.70 8.59 -16.28
CA ASP A 83 5.09 7.66 -15.21
C ASP A 83 3.87 6.97 -14.56
N PHE A 84 2.91 6.56 -15.39
CA PHE A 84 1.65 5.97 -14.95
C PHE A 84 1.90 4.68 -14.19
N ASP A 85 1.37 4.63 -12.97
CA ASP A 85 1.43 3.48 -12.08
C ASP A 85 0.03 2.96 -11.75
N LEU A 86 -0.24 1.74 -12.18
CA LEU A 86 -1.50 1.05 -11.89
C LEU A 86 -1.67 0.72 -10.41
N SER A 87 -0.56 0.46 -9.70
CA SER A 87 -0.60 0.09 -8.29
C SER A 87 -1.03 1.27 -7.43
N SER A 88 -0.55 2.48 -7.74
CA SER A 88 -1.00 3.71 -7.07
C SER A 88 -2.48 3.99 -7.33
N ALA A 89 -2.99 3.71 -8.54
CA ALA A 89 -4.39 3.95 -8.87
C ALA A 89 -5.36 2.93 -8.24
N THR A 90 -4.93 1.68 -8.07
CA THR A 90 -5.82 0.57 -7.69
C THR A 90 -5.57 0.03 -6.28
N GLY A 91 -4.35 0.15 -5.77
CA GLY A 91 -3.89 -0.44 -4.51
C GLY A 91 -3.70 -1.96 -4.54
N PHE A 92 -3.97 -2.64 -5.66
CA PHE A 92 -3.97 -4.10 -5.76
C PHE A 92 -3.50 -4.56 -7.15
N LEU A 93 -2.83 -5.73 -7.20
CA LEU A 93 -2.55 -6.42 -8.46
C LEU A 93 -3.82 -7.10 -9.01
N ALA A 94 -3.82 -7.41 -10.31
CA ALA A 94 -4.95 -8.00 -11.02
C ALA A 94 -6.28 -7.25 -10.83
N TYR A 95 -6.19 -5.95 -10.58
CA TYR A 95 -7.33 -5.06 -10.42
C TYR A 95 -7.54 -4.27 -11.72
N PRO A 96 -8.75 -4.33 -12.32
CA PRO A 96 -9.01 -3.67 -13.59
C PRO A 96 -9.14 -2.16 -13.41
N TYR A 97 -8.65 -1.42 -14.39
CA TYR A 97 -8.63 0.04 -14.45
C TYR A 97 -8.85 0.49 -15.90
N TYR A 98 -9.46 1.66 -16.11
CA TYR A 98 -9.52 2.26 -17.44
C TYR A 98 -9.27 3.77 -17.36
N ILE A 99 -8.77 4.35 -18.45
CA ILE A 99 -8.60 5.79 -18.62
C ILE A 99 -9.28 6.21 -19.91
N ASP A 100 -10.04 7.30 -19.85
CA ASP A 100 -10.74 7.89 -20.98
C ASP A 100 -10.03 9.15 -21.47
N PHE A 101 -9.78 9.23 -22.78
CA PHE A 101 -9.26 10.42 -23.45
C PHE A 101 -10.28 10.92 -24.46
N ILE A 102 -10.46 12.25 -24.51
CA ILE A 102 -11.17 12.90 -25.60
C ILE A 102 -10.14 13.37 -26.62
N VAL A 103 -10.27 12.88 -27.86
CA VAL A 103 -9.30 13.13 -28.93
C VAL A 103 -10.00 13.75 -30.13
N ASP A 104 -9.59 14.96 -30.49
CA ASP A 104 -9.99 15.60 -31.74
C ASP A 104 -9.02 15.20 -32.86
N VAL A 105 -9.52 14.49 -33.87
CA VAL A 105 -8.74 14.11 -35.05
C VAL A 105 -9.02 15.13 -36.14
N LYS A 106 -8.10 16.08 -36.31
CA LYS A 106 -8.26 17.22 -37.25
C LYS A 106 -7.83 16.83 -38.68
N ASP A 107 -6.73 16.08 -38.83
CA ASP A 107 -6.03 15.88 -40.11
C ASP A 107 -6.11 14.44 -40.67
N GLU A 108 -4.98 13.75 -40.91
CA GLU A 108 -4.74 12.51 -41.72
C GLU A 108 -5.67 11.30 -41.48
N GLY A 109 -6.66 11.41 -40.61
CA GLY A 109 -7.61 10.34 -40.32
C GLY A 109 -6.94 9.16 -39.63
N ILE A 110 -5.86 9.40 -38.88
CA ILE A 110 -5.15 8.38 -38.11
C ILE A 110 -5.06 8.85 -36.66
N LEU A 111 -5.71 8.08 -35.77
CA LEU A 111 -5.56 8.24 -34.33
C LEU A 111 -4.39 7.36 -33.87
N LYS A 112 -3.37 7.97 -33.24
CA LYS A 112 -2.18 7.26 -32.76
C LYS A 112 -2.20 7.16 -31.24
N LEU A 113 -1.94 5.98 -30.71
CA LEU A 113 -1.79 5.75 -29.27
C LEU A 113 -0.48 5.03 -29.05
N ALA A 114 0.24 5.35 -27.98
CA ALA A 114 1.43 4.61 -27.63
C ALA A 114 1.57 4.39 -26.13
N ILE A 115 2.14 3.25 -25.78
CA ILE A 115 2.67 2.97 -24.45
C ILE A 115 4.19 3.02 -24.55
N GLY A 116 4.81 3.92 -23.80
CA GLY A 116 6.25 4.05 -23.71
C GLY A 116 6.79 3.38 -22.46
N GLY A 117 7.60 2.34 -22.65
CA GLY A 117 8.25 1.65 -21.54
C GLY A 117 9.41 2.46 -20.99
N LEU A 118 9.43 2.68 -19.67
CA LEU A 118 10.57 3.31 -19.00
C LEU A 118 11.81 2.42 -19.09
N LYS A 119 13.00 3.02 -19.07
CA LYS A 119 14.25 2.25 -19.04
C LYS A 119 14.39 1.54 -17.69
N LYS A 120 14.64 0.25 -17.72
CA LYS A 120 14.94 -0.59 -16.56
C LYS A 120 16.32 -1.23 -16.70
N SER A 121 16.86 -1.76 -15.60
CA SER A 121 18.16 -2.44 -15.58
C SER A 121 18.18 -3.71 -16.44
N ARG A 122 17.04 -4.40 -16.51
CA ARG A 122 16.85 -5.65 -17.23
C ARG A 122 15.94 -5.45 -18.43
N SER A 123 16.37 -5.85 -19.61
CA SER A 123 15.63 -5.67 -20.87
C SER A 123 14.51 -6.70 -21.11
N ASP A 124 14.52 -7.80 -20.35
CA ASP A 124 13.52 -8.87 -20.39
C ASP A 124 12.28 -8.56 -19.54
N GLU A 125 12.33 -7.52 -18.71
CA GLU A 125 11.22 -7.12 -17.86
C GLU A 125 10.09 -6.45 -18.63
N VAL A 126 8.89 -6.53 -18.06
CA VAL A 126 7.75 -5.74 -18.55
C VAL A 126 7.89 -4.31 -18.02
N SER A 127 7.82 -3.34 -18.93
CA SER A 127 7.90 -1.91 -18.60
C SER A 127 6.69 -1.12 -19.05
N GLY A 128 5.62 -1.81 -19.48
CA GLY A 128 4.35 -1.20 -19.82
C GLY A 128 3.38 -2.25 -20.32
N ILE A 129 2.08 -2.01 -20.17
CA ILE A 129 1.03 -2.93 -20.60
C ILE A 129 -0.16 -2.19 -21.19
N LEU A 130 -0.91 -2.89 -22.04
CA LEU A 130 -2.24 -2.49 -22.50
C LEU A 130 -3.10 -3.75 -22.66
N ASN A 131 -4.24 -3.81 -21.99
CA ASN A 131 -5.13 -4.97 -22.04
C ASN A 131 -6.11 -4.89 -23.21
N ALA A 132 -6.81 -3.75 -23.32
CA ALA A 132 -7.69 -3.47 -24.44
C ALA A 132 -7.82 -1.97 -24.69
N LEU A 133 -8.47 -1.67 -25.81
CA LEU A 133 -8.71 -0.32 -26.28
C LEU A 133 -10.08 -0.25 -26.92
N GLU A 134 -10.85 0.78 -26.56
CA GLU A 134 -12.10 1.14 -27.20
C GLU A 134 -11.96 2.54 -27.82
N ILE A 135 -12.46 2.72 -29.05
CA ILE A 135 -12.47 4.00 -29.75
C ILE A 135 -13.90 4.25 -30.23
N MET A 136 -14.54 5.27 -29.69
CA MET A 136 -15.93 5.61 -29.98
C MET A 136 -16.01 7.00 -30.57
N ARG A 137 -16.61 7.13 -31.76
CA ARG A 137 -16.87 8.45 -32.35
C ARG A 137 -17.94 9.19 -31.55
N MET A 138 -17.66 10.43 -31.19
CA MET A 138 -18.62 11.30 -30.51
C MET A 138 -19.37 12.16 -31.53
N ASN A 139 -20.68 12.31 -31.31
CA ASN A 139 -21.49 13.18 -32.15
C ASN A 139 -21.22 14.65 -31.76
N LYS A 140 -20.96 15.51 -32.75
CA LYS A 140 -20.84 16.95 -32.52
C LYS A 140 -22.24 17.53 -32.38
N THR A 141 -22.73 17.71 -31.16
CA THR A 141 -23.88 18.61 -30.95
C THR A 141 -23.40 20.03 -31.20
N SER A 142 -24.02 20.73 -32.14
CA SER A 142 -23.65 22.07 -32.64
C SER A 142 -23.85 23.21 -31.62
N GLY A 143 -23.56 22.99 -30.34
CA GLY A 143 -23.92 23.92 -29.26
C GLY A 143 -22.98 23.94 -28.05
N GLY A 144 -21.72 23.50 -28.17
CA GLY A 144 -20.78 23.51 -27.05
C GLY A 144 -19.37 23.91 -27.48
N MET A 145 -18.86 24.98 -26.88
CA MET A 145 -17.58 25.67 -27.13
C MET A 145 -16.41 24.75 -27.53
N ASP A 146 -15.68 25.19 -28.55
CA ASP A 146 -14.38 24.68 -28.98
C ASP A 146 -13.36 24.79 -27.83
N GLY A 147 -13.39 23.82 -26.92
CA GLY A 147 -12.38 23.63 -25.88
C GLY A 147 -11.34 22.63 -26.35
N ASP A 148 -10.16 23.11 -26.72
CA ASP A 148 -8.94 22.32 -26.91
C ASP A 148 -8.43 21.94 -25.51
N PHE A 149 -8.98 20.89 -24.92
CA PHE A 149 -8.49 20.33 -23.66
C PHE A 149 -8.47 18.80 -23.74
N PRO A 150 -7.32 18.13 -23.54
CA PRO A 150 -7.35 16.74 -23.11
C PRO A 150 -7.93 16.72 -21.70
N ILE A 151 -9.24 16.54 -21.61
CA ILE A 151 -9.89 16.30 -20.32
C ILE A 151 -9.50 14.87 -19.92
N ASP A 152 -8.46 14.75 -19.09
CA ASP A 152 -8.28 13.58 -18.25
C ASP A 152 -9.49 13.54 -17.31
N LEU A 153 -10.47 12.68 -17.62
CA LEU A 153 -11.58 12.42 -16.71
C LEU A 153 -11.03 11.56 -15.57
N HIS A 154 -10.28 12.22 -14.69
CA HIS A 154 -9.83 11.71 -13.41
C HIS A 154 -11.06 11.28 -12.63
N MET A 155 -11.32 9.98 -12.61
CA MET A 155 -12.19 9.40 -11.60
C MET A 155 -11.54 9.66 -10.25
N GLU A 156 -12.22 10.55 -9.54
CA GLU A 156 -12.07 10.87 -8.13
C GLU A 156 -11.36 9.74 -7.37
N TYR A 157 -10.06 9.92 -7.17
CA TYR A 157 -9.29 9.23 -6.16
C TYR A 157 -9.95 9.54 -4.83
N VAL A 158 -10.91 8.70 -4.45
CA VAL A 158 -11.48 8.68 -3.11
C VAL A 158 -10.38 8.17 -2.19
N VAL A 159 -9.43 9.04 -1.82
CA VAL A 159 -8.80 9.01 -0.50
C VAL A 159 -9.84 9.47 0.51
N SER A 160 -10.86 8.63 0.66
CA SER A 160 -11.73 8.63 1.82
C SER A 160 -11.51 7.31 2.54
N LYS A 161 -10.31 7.18 3.13
CA LYS A 161 -10.00 6.40 4.34
C LYS A 161 -8.48 6.34 4.50
N GLY A 162 -7.94 7.26 5.28
CA GLY A 162 -6.54 7.13 5.73
C GLY A 162 -6.09 8.24 6.65
N ILE A 163 -6.41 9.49 6.36
CA ILE A 163 -5.86 10.62 7.13
C ILE A 163 -6.52 10.76 8.51
N GLY A 164 -7.80 10.38 8.65
CA GLY A 164 -8.52 10.44 9.92
C GLY A 164 -8.12 9.38 10.97
N GLU A 165 -7.52 8.26 10.56
CA GLU A 165 -7.10 7.21 11.51
C GLU A 165 -5.69 7.43 12.05
N PHE A 166 -4.78 8.01 11.25
CA PHE A 166 -3.44 8.38 11.73
C PHE A 166 -3.46 9.45 12.83
N ALA A 167 -4.43 10.37 12.80
CA ALA A 167 -4.60 11.37 13.86
C ALA A 167 -4.98 10.78 15.23
N ARG A 168 -5.67 9.62 15.26
CA ARG A 168 -5.99 8.92 16.52
C ARG A 168 -4.79 8.12 17.06
N SER A 169 -3.89 7.68 16.19
CA SER A 169 -2.68 6.92 16.59
C SER A 169 -1.66 7.78 17.33
N LEU A 170 -1.55 9.07 17.01
CA LEU A 170 -0.60 9.97 17.68
C LEU A 170 -0.97 10.21 19.15
N LEU A 171 -2.26 10.34 19.45
CA LEU A 171 -2.75 10.50 20.83
C LEU A 171 -2.54 9.24 21.68
N CYS A 172 -2.76 8.05 21.12
CA CYS A 172 -2.49 6.79 21.81
C CYS A 172 -0.99 6.58 22.08
N GLY A 173 -0.12 7.01 21.16
CA GLY A 173 1.33 6.93 21.32
C GLY A 173 1.85 7.73 22.52
N PHE A 174 1.39 8.97 22.70
CA PHE A 174 1.80 9.80 23.84
C PHE A 174 1.35 9.22 25.18
N ILE A 175 0.13 8.66 25.24
CA ILE A 175 -0.39 8.00 26.45
C ILE A 175 0.45 6.76 26.79
N PHE A 176 0.81 5.95 25.79
CA PHE A 176 1.60 4.73 26.00
C PHE A 176 3.03 5.03 26.46
N VAL A 177 3.68 6.03 25.87
CA VAL A 177 5.03 6.47 26.28
C VAL A 177 4.99 7.04 27.71
N GLY A 178 3.97 7.83 28.05
CA GLY A 178 3.79 8.36 29.41
C GLY A 178 3.60 7.26 30.46
N LEU A 179 2.72 6.29 30.19
CA LEU A 179 2.50 5.13 31.06
C LEU A 179 3.77 4.28 31.25
N PHE A 180 4.53 4.08 30.17
CA PHE A 180 5.78 3.31 30.22
C PHE A 180 6.82 4.01 31.10
N VAL A 181 7.00 5.32 30.97
CA VAL A 181 7.94 6.09 31.82
C VAL A 181 7.48 6.09 33.29
N ALA A 182 6.18 6.24 33.55
CA ALA A 182 5.64 6.15 34.91
C ALA A 182 5.86 4.77 35.55
N LEU A 183 5.66 3.69 34.79
CA LEU A 183 5.93 2.33 35.25
C LEU A 183 7.42 2.09 35.53
N VAL A 184 8.32 2.56 34.65
CA VAL A 184 9.77 2.42 34.86
C VAL A 184 10.21 3.21 36.10
N THR A 185 9.74 4.44 36.28
CA THR A 185 10.07 5.23 37.47
C THR A 185 9.50 4.61 38.75
N LEU A 186 8.28 4.07 38.72
CA LEU A 186 7.70 3.32 39.84
C LEU A 186 8.49 2.05 40.14
N MET A 187 8.90 1.29 39.13
CA MET A 187 9.72 0.08 39.29
C MET A 187 11.11 0.41 39.85
N VAL A 188 11.73 1.50 39.41
CA VAL A 188 13.00 1.97 39.97
C VAL A 188 12.79 2.43 41.41
N ARG A 189 11.75 3.21 41.71
CA ARG A 189 11.42 3.65 43.08
C ARG A 189 11.13 2.47 44.00
N LEU A 190 10.37 1.48 43.54
CA LEU A 190 10.06 0.27 44.30
C LEU A 190 11.34 -0.55 44.52
N ARG A 191 12.20 -0.68 43.51
CA ARG A 191 13.51 -1.33 43.66
C ARG A 191 14.43 -0.57 44.61
N THR A 192 14.41 0.77 44.59
CA THR A 192 15.21 1.58 45.52
C THR A 192 14.66 1.49 46.93
N GLU A 193 13.34 1.48 47.12
CA GLU A 193 12.72 1.31 48.43
C GLU A 193 12.93 -0.10 48.98
N LEU A 194 12.81 -1.15 48.16
CA LEU A 194 13.15 -2.51 48.56
C LEU A 194 14.65 -2.66 48.88
N ARG A 195 15.53 -1.93 48.17
CA ARG A 195 16.97 -1.90 48.47
C ARG A 195 17.27 -1.12 49.74
N ASN A 196 16.61 0.01 49.97
CA ASN A 196 16.78 0.85 51.16
C ASN A 196 16.19 0.18 52.41
N ASN A 197 15.01 -0.44 52.30
CA ASN A 197 14.43 -1.28 53.36
C ASN A 197 15.19 -2.60 53.53
N GLY A 198 15.82 -3.11 52.48
CA GLY A 198 16.71 -4.27 52.52
C GLY A 198 18.00 -4.02 53.32
N THR A 199 18.40 -2.76 53.49
CA THR A 199 19.50 -2.36 54.39
C THR A 199 19.05 -2.02 55.82
N ALA A 200 17.74 -2.02 56.11
CA ALA A 200 17.20 -1.66 57.43
C ALA A 200 16.99 -2.84 58.39
N TRP A 201 17.38 -4.06 58.00
CA TRP A 201 17.47 -5.22 58.91
C TRP A 201 18.94 -5.57 59.13
N SER A 202 19.72 -4.59 59.61
CA SER A 202 21.00 -4.87 60.23
C SER A 202 20.74 -5.58 61.57
N TRP A 203 21.22 -6.82 61.67
CA TRP A 203 21.27 -7.67 62.85
C TRP A 203 21.19 -6.90 64.17
N ARG A 204 20.06 -7.02 64.88
CA ARG A 204 20.05 -6.78 66.32
C ARG A 204 20.90 -7.91 66.91
N GLN A 205 22.07 -7.59 67.47
CA GLN A 205 22.82 -8.53 68.29
C GLN A 205 21.86 -9.10 69.35
N MET A 206 21.59 -10.40 69.27
CA MET A 206 21.05 -11.14 70.38
C MET A 206 22.17 -11.19 71.42
N ASN A 207 21.99 -10.53 72.56
CA ASN A 207 22.98 -10.54 73.63
C ASN A 207 23.29 -11.98 74.04
N SER A 208 24.59 -12.27 74.04
CA SER A 208 25.20 -13.51 74.48
C SER A 208 25.15 -13.63 76.01
N ASP A 209 23.97 -13.89 76.58
CA ASP A 209 23.82 -14.24 78.00
C ASP A 209 23.33 -15.68 78.24
N GLU A 210 22.98 -16.44 77.19
CA GLU A 210 22.54 -17.84 77.33
C GLU A 210 23.70 -18.86 77.46
N GLY A 211 24.95 -18.40 77.34
CA GLY A 211 26.15 -19.24 77.56
C GLY A 211 26.47 -19.53 79.04
N LYS A 212 25.81 -18.84 79.99
CA LYS A 212 26.01 -19.03 81.44
C LYS A 212 24.94 -19.88 82.13
N LEU A 213 23.87 -20.27 81.44
CA LEU A 213 22.82 -21.14 82.00
C LEU A 213 22.96 -22.62 81.57
N ALA A 214 23.65 -22.90 80.46
CA ALA A 214 23.86 -24.29 80.00
C ALA A 214 24.95 -25.07 80.77
N ARG A 215 25.75 -24.40 81.61
CA ARG A 215 26.80 -25.02 82.45
C ARG A 215 26.34 -25.38 83.87
N THR A 216 25.10 -25.07 84.24
CA THR A 216 24.60 -25.23 85.63
C THR A 216 23.59 -26.36 85.80
N TYR A 217 23.23 -27.09 84.73
CA TYR A 217 22.26 -28.20 84.78
C TYR A 217 22.88 -29.60 84.57
N GLN A 218 24.20 -29.76 84.66
CA GLN A 218 24.89 -31.05 84.45
C GLN A 218 25.68 -31.59 85.65
N LEU A 219 25.33 -31.21 86.88
CA LEU A 219 25.87 -31.88 88.06
C LEU A 219 24.77 -32.11 89.10
N VAL A 220 24.66 -33.36 89.54
CA VAL A 220 24.03 -33.92 90.76
C VAL A 220 22.98 -35.02 90.45
N PRO A 221 23.04 -36.19 91.14
CA PRO A 221 22.88 -37.50 90.52
C PRO A 221 21.55 -38.21 90.84
N SER A 222 21.14 -39.12 89.95
CA SER A 222 20.10 -40.13 90.20
C SER A 222 20.63 -41.21 91.13
N LYS A 223 20.20 -41.17 92.39
CA LYS A 223 20.34 -42.25 93.37
C LYS A 223 19.14 -43.20 93.20
N THR A 224 19.39 -44.45 92.85
CA THR A 224 18.43 -45.55 93.04
C THR A 224 19.01 -46.47 94.10
N ASP A 225 18.33 -46.53 95.24
CA ASP A 225 18.52 -47.54 96.28
C ASP A 225 17.77 -48.83 95.88
N TYR A 226 18.27 -49.94 96.45
CA TYR A 226 17.89 -51.37 96.32
C TYR A 226 18.58 -52.18 95.22
#